data_AF-A0A847B0X2-F1
#
_entry.id   AF-A0A847B0X2-F1
#
_cell.length_a   1.000
_cell.length_b   1.000
_cell.length_c   1.000
_cell.angle_alpha   90.00
_cell.angle_beta   90.00
_cell.angle_gamma   90.00
#
_symmetry.space_group_name_H-M   'P 1'
#
loop_
_entity.id
_entity.type
_entity.pdbx_description
1 polymer ?
#
loop_
_entity_poly.entity_id
_entity_poly.type
_entity_poly.pdbx_seq_one_letter_code
_entity_poly.pdbx_strand_id
1 'polypeptide(L)' 'MISASEYSQRRDRLFEMMDDDSFLVIYAGVGRKMSGDYFAYTVNRNFYYLTGIDQENSVVMLVKSCGERKTYL' A
#
# COMPACT_ATOMS: atom_id res chain seq x y z
N MET A 1 0.88 17.16 8.53
CA MET A 1 0.32 16.42 7.38
C MET A 1 1.50 15.80 6.65
N ILE A 2 1.50 14.48 6.42
CA ILE A 2 2.62 13.80 5.73
C ILE A 2 2.60 14.20 4.25
N SER A 3 3.75 14.53 3.67
CA SER A 3 3.86 14.94 2.27
C SER A 3 3.85 13.73 1.32
N ALA A 4 3.46 13.95 0.06
CA ALA A 4 3.55 12.93 -0.98
C ALA A 4 4.98 12.37 -1.15
N SER A 5 5.99 13.22 -1.00
CA SER A 5 7.40 12.84 -1.09
C SER A 5 7.83 11.85 0.01
N GLU A 6 7.25 11.97 1.22
CA GLU A 6 7.61 11.09 2.33
C GLU A 6 7.07 9.67 2.11
N TYR A 7 5.90 9.52 1.51
CA TYR A 7 5.37 8.20 1.11
C TYR A 7 6.26 7.53 0.05
N SER A 8 6.79 8.30 -0.91
CA SER A 8 7.76 7.78 -1.88
C SER A 8 9.03 7.27 -1.19
N GLN A 9 9.60 8.05 -0.27
CA GLN A 9 10.81 7.64 0.48
C GLN A 9 10.61 6.35 1.29
N ARG A 10 9.41 6.16 1.86
CA ARG A 10 9.08 4.91 2.58
C ARG A 10 9.04 3.71 1.64
N ARG A 11 8.49 3.87 0.44
CA ARG A 11 8.51 2.82 -0.60
C ARG A 11 9.94 2.56 -1.11
N ASP A 12 10.77 3.59 -1.24
CA ASP A 12 12.17 3.44 -1.64
C ASP A 12 12.97 2.60 -0.63
N ARG A 13 12.81 2.87 0.67
CA ARG A 13 13.41 2.03 1.74
C ARG A 13 12.91 0.60 1.69
N LEU A 14 11.63 0.39 1.36
CA LEU A 14 11.07 -0.95 1.22
C LEU A 14 11.68 -1.69 0.02
N PHE A 15 11.90 -1.02 -1.11
CA PHE A 15 12.60 -1.60 -2.26
C PHE A 15 14.04 -2.03 -1.96
N GLU A 16 14.72 -1.33 -1.05
CA GLU A 16 16.07 -1.70 -0.59
C GLU A 16 16.07 -3.01 0.22
N MET A 17 14.97 -3.31 0.89
CA MET A 17 14.80 -4.52 1.71
C MET A 17 14.21 -5.71 0.92
N MET A 18 13.64 -5.46 -0.27
CA MET A 18 13.06 -6.51 -1.11
C MET A 18 14.15 -7.30 -1.85
N ASP A 19 13.93 -8.61 -1.98
CA ASP A 19 14.75 -9.46 -2.84
C ASP A 19 14.65 -9.02 -4.31
N ASP A 20 15.71 -9.25 -5.08
CA ASP A 20 15.67 -9.03 -6.53
C ASP A 20 14.69 -9.99 -7.20
N ASP A 21 14.08 -9.53 -8.30
CA ASP A 21 13.05 -10.27 -9.07
C ASP A 21 11.85 -10.71 -8.22
N SER A 22 11.43 -9.85 -7.30
CA SER A 22 10.27 -10.03 -6.44
C SER A 22 9.25 -8.91 -6.60
N PHE A 23 8.02 -9.18 -6.16
CA PHE A 23 6.98 -8.18 -6.09
C PHE A 23 6.19 -8.30 -4.79
N LEU A 24 5.67 -7.17 -4.34
CA LEU A 24 4.84 -7.05 -3.14
C LEU A 24 3.47 -6.49 -3.54
N VAL A 25 2.42 -7.11 -3.02
CA VAL A 25 1.02 -6.65 -3.19
C VAL A 25 0.42 -6.40 -1.81
N ILE A 26 -0.10 -5.20 -1.58
CA ILE A 26 -0.78 -4.83 -0.34
C ILE A 26 -2.14 -4.23 -0.68
N TYR A 27 -3.20 -4.79 -0.08
CA TYR A 27 -4.58 -4.32 -0.24
C TYR A 27 -4.94 -3.27 0.81
N ALA A 28 -5.71 -2.26 0.43
CA ALA A 28 -6.31 -1.29 1.34
C ALA A 28 -7.33 -1.95 2.29
N GLY A 29 -7.93 -3.05 1.85
CA GLY A 29 -9.00 -3.75 2.56
C GLY A 29 -10.38 -3.33 2.08
N VAL A 30 -11.39 -3.89 2.72
CA VAL A 30 -12.81 -3.66 2.44
C VAL A 30 -13.56 -3.45 3.76
N GLY A 31 -14.63 -2.65 3.71
CA GLY A 31 -15.50 -2.44 4.86
C GLY A 31 -16.01 -3.75 5.46
N ARG A 32 -16.00 -3.84 6.80
CA ARG A 32 -16.49 -5.05 7.49
C ARG A 32 -18.00 -4.95 7.67
N LYS A 33 -18.70 -6.04 7.36
CA LYS A 33 -20.15 -6.13 7.55
C LYS A 33 -20.50 -6.36 9.02
N MET A 34 -21.51 -5.62 9.51
CA MET A 34 -22.19 -5.85 10.79
C MET A 34 -23.57 -6.46 10.50
N SER A 35 -24.21 -7.12 11.47
CA SER A 35 -25.57 -7.63 11.26
C SER A 35 -26.54 -6.47 11.03
N GLY A 36 -27.06 -6.35 9.80
CA GLY A 36 -27.99 -5.28 9.40
C GLY A 36 -27.34 -3.94 9.07
N ASP A 37 -26.01 -3.80 9.17
CA ASP A 37 -25.28 -2.53 8.91
C ASP A 37 -23.80 -2.78 8.52
N TYR A 38 -22.97 -1.75 8.48
CA TYR A 38 -21.53 -1.81 8.26
C TYR A 38 -20.75 -1.16 9.41
N PHE A 39 -19.60 -1.73 9.76
CA PHE A 39 -18.64 -1.03 10.60
C PHE A 39 -18.03 0.13 9.82
N ALA A 40 -17.64 1.19 10.54
CA ALA A 40 -16.83 2.25 9.95
C ALA A 40 -15.57 1.63 9.31
N TYR A 41 -15.33 1.96 8.04
CA TYR A 41 -14.16 1.50 7.34
C TYR A 41 -12.88 2.03 8.00
N THR A 42 -11.86 1.20 8.00
CA THR A 42 -10.51 1.60 8.38
C THR A 42 -9.56 0.93 7.42
N VAL A 43 -8.81 1.76 6.70
CA VAL A 43 -7.79 1.29 5.76
C VAL A 43 -6.70 0.48 6.47
N ASN A 44 -6.18 -0.53 5.77
CA ASN A 44 -5.02 -1.27 6.23
C ASN A 44 -3.86 -0.32 6.55
N ARG A 45 -3.30 -0.40 7.76
CA ARG A 45 -2.28 0.53 8.23
C ARG A 45 -0.98 0.46 7.42
N ASN A 46 -0.59 -0.73 6.94
CA ASN A 46 0.61 -0.88 6.11
C ASN A 46 0.38 -0.27 4.73
N PHE A 47 -0.81 -0.47 4.15
CA PHE A 47 -1.22 0.19 2.90
C PHE A 47 -1.18 1.71 3.06
N TYR A 48 -1.84 2.24 4.09
CA TYR A 48 -1.89 3.68 4.36
C TYR A 48 -0.50 4.26 4.63
N TYR A 49 0.34 3.56 5.38
CA TYR A 49 1.70 3.98 5.69
C TYR A 49 2.56 4.19 4.43
N LEU A 50 2.35 3.37 3.40
CA LEU A 50 3.09 3.41 2.14
C LEU A 50 2.47 4.32 1.08
N THR A 51 1.17 4.59 1.13
CA THR A 51 0.44 5.28 0.05
C THR A 51 -0.20 6.60 0.47
N GLY A 52 -0.60 6.73 1.74
CA GLY A 52 -1.44 7.82 2.22
C GLY A 52 -2.89 7.78 1.70
N ILE A 53 -3.28 6.73 0.98
CA ILE A 53 -4.61 6.57 0.38
C ILE A 53 -5.56 5.97 1.42
N ASP A 54 -6.72 6.59 1.61
CA ASP A 54 -7.78 6.13 2.53
C ASP A 54 -9.06 5.79 1.75
N GLN A 55 -8.91 4.93 0.74
CA GLN A 55 -9.99 4.45 -0.12
C GLN A 55 -10.10 2.93 0.01
N GLU A 56 -11.33 2.41 0.04
CA GLU A 56 -11.62 0.97 -0.03
C GLU A 56 -11.29 0.39 -1.41
N ASN A 57 -11.02 -0.91 -1.48
CA ASN A 57 -10.78 -1.64 -2.74
C ASN A 57 -9.56 -1.14 -3.56
N SER A 58 -8.63 -0.42 -2.93
CA SER A 58 -7.36 -0.04 -3.55
C SER A 58 -6.27 -1.08 -3.28
N VAL A 59 -5.25 -1.12 -4.14
CA VAL A 59 -4.10 -2.02 -4.01
C VAL A 59 -2.82 -1.27 -4.41
N VAL A 60 -1.74 -1.50 -3.67
CA VAL A 60 -0.40 -1.07 -4.09
C VAL A 60 0.39 -2.29 -4.50
N MET A 61 1.04 -2.19 -5.66
CA MET A 61 1.98 -3.19 -6.13
C MET A 61 3.36 -2.56 -6.30
N LEU A 62 4.36 -3.14 -5.64
CA LEU A 62 5.77 -2.78 -5.78
C LEU A 62 6.45 -3.91 -6.54
N VAL A 63 7.09 -3.59 -7.66
CA VAL A 63 7.80 -4.55 -8.51
C VAL A 63 9.27 -4.19 -8.52
N LYS A 64 10.13 -5.14 -8.15
CA LYS A 64 11.59 -5.04 -8.24
C LYS A 64 12.07 -6.16 -9.15
N SER A 65 12.40 -5.85 -10.40
CA SER A 65 12.85 -6.86 -11.35
C SER A 65 13.84 -6.27 -12.36
N CYS A 66 14.84 -7.06 -12.73
CA CYS A 66 15.88 -6.69 -13.69
C CYS A 66 16.56 -5.33 -13.39
N GLY A 67 16.72 -4.98 -12.11
CA GLY A 67 17.29 -3.69 -11.69
C GLY A 67 16.34 -2.50 -11.77
N GLU A 68 15.10 -2.68 -12.23
CA GLU A 68 14.06 -1.66 -12.23
C GLU A 68 13.17 -1.74 -10.98
N ARG A 69 12.68 -0.57 -10.53
CA ARG A 69 11.71 -0.43 -9.44
C ARG A 69 10.48 0.29 -9.96
N LYS A 70 9.30 -0.33 -9.86
CA LYS A 70 8.03 0.28 -10.28
C LYS A 70 6.99 0.17 -9.18
N THR A 71 6.25 1.27 -8.99
CA THR A 71 5.10 1.34 -8.07
C THR A 71 3.83 1.52 -8.88
N TYR A 72 2.82 0.71 -8.60
CA TYR A 72 1.46 0.83 -9.13
C TYR A 72 0.49 1.05 -7.98
N LEU A 73 -0.41 2.03 -8.13
CA LEU A 73 -1.42 2.45 -7.14
C LEU A 73 -2.81 2.40 -7.77
#